data_AF-Q93EG6-F1
#
_entry.id   AF-Q93EG6-F1
#
_cell.length_a   1.000
_cell.length_b   1.000
_cell.length_c   1.000
_cell.angle_alpha   90.00
_cell.angle_beta   90.00
_cell.angle_gamma   90.00
#
_symmetry.space_group_name_H-M   'P 1'
#
loop_
_entity.id
_entity.type
_entity.pdbx_description
1 polymer ?
#
loop_
_entity_poly.entity_id
_entity_poly.type
_entity_poly.pdbx_seq_one_letter_code
_entity_poly.pdbx_strand_id
1 'polypeptide(L)'
;NPRNAAAGSLRQLDAKITAKRKLRFIALGHWAGLIRFESFYEAFNTITRLGFAPVPFLSYCEIIESIQNAYNVLFSQRNNYPIM
;
A
#
# COMPACT_ATOMS: atom_id res chain seq x y z
N ASN A 1 -16.99 -4.48 -6.95
CA ASN A 1 -16.21 -4.24 -5.72
C ASN A 1 -15.11 -3.20 -6.01
N PRO A 2 -14.48 -2.57 -4.99
CA PRO A 2 -13.46 -1.54 -5.20
C PRO A 2 -12.29 -1.98 -6.08
N ARG A 3 -11.87 -3.27 -6.02
CA ARG A 3 -10.84 -3.84 -6.90
C ARG A 3 -11.19 -3.70 -8.39
N ASN A 4 -12.38 -4.15 -8.79
CA ASN A 4 -12.81 -4.07 -10.19
C ASN A 4 -13.06 -2.63 -10.63
N ALA A 5 -13.57 -1.78 -9.72
CA ALA A 5 -13.78 -0.35 -9.99
C ALA A 5 -12.44 0.36 -10.28
N ALA A 6 -11.40 0.09 -9.48
CA ALA A 6 -10.06 0.63 -9.70
C ALA A 6 -9.44 0.11 -11.02
N ALA A 7 -9.50 -1.21 -11.25
CA ALA A 7 -8.95 -1.81 -12.47
C ALA A 7 -9.61 -1.27 -13.74
N GLY A 8 -10.94 -1.17 -13.77
CA GLY A 8 -11.68 -0.58 -14.89
C GLY A 8 -11.44 0.92 -15.04
N SER A 9 -11.27 1.64 -13.94
CA SER A 9 -10.94 3.08 -13.96
C SER A 9 -9.54 3.36 -14.51
N LEU A 10 -8.57 2.50 -14.21
CA LEU A 10 -7.20 2.63 -14.68
C LEU A 10 -7.04 2.24 -16.16
N ARG A 11 -7.74 1.19 -16.60
CA ARG A 11 -7.61 0.61 -17.95
C ARG A 11 -8.55 1.26 -18.97
N GLN A 12 -8.57 2.58 -19.02
CA GLN A 12 -9.33 3.34 -20.01
C GLN A 12 -8.44 3.67 -21.21
N LEU A 13 -9.00 3.63 -22.43
CA LEU A 13 -8.27 4.04 -23.64
C LEU A 13 -8.00 5.56 -23.63
N ASP A 14 -8.95 6.36 -23.12
CA ASP A 14 -8.77 7.80 -22.92
C ASP A 14 -8.40 8.09 -21.45
N ALA A 15 -7.17 8.57 -21.25
CA ALA A 15 -6.64 8.94 -19.94
C ALA A 15 -7.45 10.05 -19.24
N LYS A 16 -8.19 10.88 -19.98
CA LYS A 16 -9.07 11.90 -19.38
C LYS A 16 -10.23 11.28 -18.60
N ILE A 17 -10.63 10.05 -18.93
CA ILE A 17 -11.63 9.32 -18.15
C ILE A 17 -11.03 8.90 -16.82
N THR A 18 -9.82 8.34 -16.83
CA THR A 18 -9.08 7.96 -15.61
C THR A 18 -8.81 9.17 -14.72
N ALA A 19 -8.43 10.31 -15.28
CA ALA A 19 -8.16 11.55 -14.54
C ALA A 19 -9.35 12.07 -13.72
N LYS A 20 -10.59 11.73 -14.12
CA LYS A 20 -11.82 12.10 -13.37
C LYS A 20 -12.11 11.15 -12.20
N ARG A 21 -11.36 10.05 -12.06
CA ARG A 21 -11.55 9.04 -11.01
C ARG A 21 -10.59 9.32 -9.85
N LYS A 22 -11.07 9.16 -8.62
CA LYS A 22 -10.27 9.32 -7.40
C LYS A 22 -9.38 8.11 -7.12
N LEU A 23 -8.55 7.73 -8.09
CA LEU A 23 -7.61 6.61 -7.91
C LEU A 23 -6.49 7.02 -6.95
N ARG A 24 -6.05 6.06 -6.13
CA ARG A 24 -4.91 6.20 -5.22
C ARG A 24 -3.92 5.09 -5.50
N PHE A 25 -2.64 5.36 -5.25
CA PHE A 25 -1.56 4.42 -5.46
C PHE A 25 -0.75 4.26 -4.17
N ILE A 26 -0.43 3.02 -3.83
CA ILE A 26 0.47 2.63 -2.74
C ILE A 26 1.51 1.72 -3.37
N ALA A 27 2.78 2.11 -3.27
CA ALA A 27 3.88 1.28 -3.72
C ALA A 27 4.09 0.16 -2.68
N LEU A 28 3.97 -1.10 -3.11
CA LEU A 28 4.10 -2.29 -2.25
C LEU A 28 5.43 -3.03 -2.41
N GLY A 29 6.38 -2.45 -3.15
CA GLY A 29 7.68 -3.08 -3.36
C GLY A 29 8.51 -2.34 -4.39
N HIS A 30 9.64 -2.95 -4.70
CA HIS A 30 10.64 -2.47 -5.64
C HIS A 30 11.16 -3.66 -6.46
N TRP A 31 11.80 -3.36 -7.59
CA TRP A 31 12.50 -4.38 -8.36
C TRP A 31 13.92 -4.58 -7.81
N ALA A 32 14.30 -5.84 -7.57
CA ALA A 32 15.58 -6.20 -6.95
C ALA A 32 16.82 -5.73 -7.73
N GLY A 33 16.67 -5.44 -9.03
CA GLY A 33 17.76 -4.94 -9.88
C GLY A 33 18.08 -3.44 -9.75
N LEU A 34 17.33 -2.67 -8.94
CA LEU A 34 17.56 -1.24 -8.78
C LEU A 34 18.36 -0.91 -7.51
N ILE A 35 17.91 -1.42 -6.37
CA ILE A 35 18.46 -1.12 -5.05
C ILE A 35 18.35 -2.38 -4.21
N ARG A 36 19.41 -2.71 -3.47
CA ARG A 36 19.38 -3.78 -2.46
C ARG A 36 19.06 -3.14 -1.11
N PHE A 37 18.03 -3.67 -0.46
CA PHE A 37 17.63 -3.29 0.89
C PHE A 37 18.00 -4.39 1.88
N GLU A 38 18.34 -3.98 3.10
CA GLU A 38 18.70 -4.91 4.19
C GLU A 38 17.47 -5.65 4.74
N SER A 39 16.28 -5.04 4.62
CA SER A 39 15.02 -5.66 5.01
C SER A 39 13.84 -5.10 4.21
N PHE A 40 12.75 -5.85 4.21
CA PHE A 40 11.47 -5.39 3.64
C PHE A 40 10.94 -4.13 4.34
N TYR A 41 11.16 -4.01 5.64
CA TYR A 41 10.77 -2.83 6.42
C TYR A 41 11.58 -1.58 6.02
N GLU A 42 12.89 -1.74 5.84
CA GLU A 42 13.76 -0.67 5.35
C GLU A 42 13.41 -0.24 3.93
N ALA A 43 13.09 -1.19 3.04
CA ALA A 43 12.62 -0.91 1.70
C ALA A 43 11.40 0.04 1.69
N PHE A 44 10.41 -0.21 2.55
CA PHE A 44 9.21 0.63 2.61
C PHE A 44 9.45 2.01 3.23
N ASN A 45 10.34 2.09 4.22
CA ASN A 45 10.77 3.38 4.73
C ASN A 45 11.48 4.18 3.63
N THR A 46 12.31 3.54 2.82
CA THR A 46 12.94 4.17 1.64
C THR A 46 11.90 4.62 0.62
N ILE A 47 10.96 3.75 0.23
CA ILE A 47 9.89 4.09 -0.71
C ILE A 47 9.09 5.32 -0.24
N THR A 48 8.79 5.41 1.06
CA THR A 48 8.12 6.58 1.65
C THR A 48 8.99 7.83 1.55
N ARG A 49 10.29 7.73 1.84
CA ARG A 49 11.25 8.85 1.69
C ARG A 49 11.40 9.34 0.25
N LEU A 50 11.15 8.48 -0.74
CA LEU A 50 11.14 8.85 -2.16
C LEU A 50 9.87 9.60 -2.60
N GLY A 51 8.93 9.85 -1.68
CA GLY A 51 7.71 10.62 -1.95
C GLY A 51 6.48 9.79 -2.30
N PHE A 52 6.56 8.46 -2.25
CA PHE A 52 5.37 7.61 -2.34
C PHE A 52 4.57 7.66 -1.05
N ALA A 53 3.26 7.40 -1.15
CA ALA A 53 2.40 7.29 0.01
C ALA A 53 2.87 6.14 0.93
N PRO A 54 2.85 6.33 2.26
CA PRO A 54 3.24 5.29 3.20
C PRO A 54 2.26 4.11 3.11
N VAL A 55 2.79 2.90 3.34
CA VAL A 55 1.96 1.69 3.43
C VAL A 55 1.15 1.74 4.73
N PRO A 56 -0.20 1.69 4.66
CA PRO A 56 -1.04 1.68 5.85
C PRO A 56 -0.75 0.46 6.71
N PHE A 57 -0.77 0.62 8.03
CA PHE A 57 -0.61 -0.48 9.00
C PHE A 57 0.72 -1.25 8.90
N LEU A 58 1.78 -0.63 8.37
CA LEU A 58 3.12 -1.21 8.37
C LEU A 58 3.70 -1.22 9.80
N SER A 59 4.00 -2.42 10.31
CA SER A 59 4.58 -2.61 11.65
C SER A 59 5.80 -3.52 11.59
N TYR A 60 6.88 -3.13 12.27
CA TYR A 60 8.02 -4.01 12.53
C TYR A 60 7.69 -4.91 13.73
N CYS A 61 7.83 -6.23 13.53
CA CYS A 61 7.42 -7.25 14.50
C CYS A 61 8.62 -8.17 14.80
N GLU A 62 9.14 -8.14 16.03
CA GLU A 62 10.31 -8.94 16.43
C GLU A 62 9.94 -10.35 16.90
N ILE A 63 8.70 -10.52 17.38
CA ILE A 63 8.18 -11.78 17.96
C ILE A 63 6.78 -12.10 17.45
N ILE A 64 6.36 -13.36 17.56
CA ILE A 64 5.06 -13.82 17.03
C ILE A 64 3.87 -13.10 17.67
N GLU A 65 3.97 -12.75 18.96
CA GLU A 65 2.96 -12.01 19.69
C GLU A 65 2.74 -10.62 19.09
N SER A 66 3.82 -9.97 18.64
CA SER A 66 3.73 -8.66 17.98
C SER A 66 3.01 -8.74 16.62
N ILE A 67 3.11 -9.86 15.90
CA ILE A 67 2.37 -10.10 14.66
C ILE A 67 0.87 -10.20 14.95
N GLN A 68 0.49 -10.97 15.97
CA GLN A 68 -0.91 -11.13 16.37
C GLN A 68 -1.52 -9.79 16.83
N ASN A 69 -0.76 -9.00 17.58
CA ASN A 69 -1.19 -7.67 18.01
C ASN A 69 -1.39 -6.72 16.82
N ALA A 70 -0.45 -6.68 15.87
CA ALA A 70 -0.58 -5.87 14.66
C ALA A 70 -1.81 -6.28 13.83
N TYR A 71 -2.08 -7.58 13.71
CA TYR A 71 -3.28 -8.09 13.07
C TYR A 71 -4.57 -7.63 13.78
N ASN A 72 -4.64 -7.75 15.10
CA ASN A 72 -5.82 -7.36 15.87
C ASN A 72 -6.12 -5.86 15.73
N VAL A 73 -5.08 -5.02 15.74
CA VAL A 73 -5.20 -3.57 15.48
C VAL A 73 -5.79 -3.33 14.09
N LEU A 74 -5.20 -3.94 13.05
CA LEU A 74 -5.69 -3.81 11.68
C LEU A 74 -7.16 -4.27 11.57
N PHE A 75 -7.48 -5.42 12.16
CA PHE A 75 -8.82 -5.99 12.12
C PHE A 75 -9.86 -5.04 12.74
N SER A 76 -9.55 -4.43 13.88
CA SER A 76 -10.44 -3.48 14.54
C SER A 76 -10.73 -2.22 13.71
N GLN A 77 -9.78 -1.79 12.88
CA GLN A 77 -9.88 -0.58 12.06
C GLN A 77 -10.36 -0.85 10.62
N ARG A 78 -10.31 -2.10 10.16
CA ARG A 78 -10.57 -2.52 8.78
C ARG A 78 -11.84 -1.92 8.17
N ASN A 79 -12.95 -1.96 8.91
CA ASN A 79 -14.25 -1.51 8.40
C ASN A 79 -14.37 0.01 8.30
N ASN A 80 -13.56 0.75 9.06
CA ASN A 80 -13.59 2.21 9.13
C ASN A 80 -12.45 2.85 8.31
N TYR A 81 -11.51 2.05 7.80
CA TYR A 81 -10.39 2.57 7.04
C TYR A 81 -10.84 3.07 5.65
N PRO A 82 -10.60 4.35 5.31
CA PRO A 82 -11.05 4.92 4.05
C PRO A 82 -10.19 4.40 2.88
N ILE A 83 -10.71 3.44 2.12
CA ILE A 83 -10.09 2.89 0.90
C ILE A 83 -10.56 3.62 -0.39
N MET A 84 -11.54 4.53 -0.28
CA MET A 84 -12.13 5.27 -1.40
C MET A 84 -11.86 6.78 -1.32
#